data_AF-A0A957RHV7-F1
#
_entry.id   AF-A0A957RHV7-F1
#
_cell.length_a   1.000
_cell.length_b   1.000
_cell.length_c   1.000
_cell.angle_alpha   90.00
_cell.angle_beta   90.00
_cell.angle_gamma   90.00
#
_symmetry.space_group_name_H-M   'P 1'
#
loop_
_entity.id
_entity.type
_entity.pdbx_description
1 polymer ?
#
loop_
_entity_poly.entity_id
_entity_poly.type
_entity_poly.pdbx_seq_one_letter_code
_entity_poly.pdbx_strand_id
1 'polypeptide(L)' 'GNGAQDSGEPGIAGVAITRDDGPDTTTGVEGSYRFTDVVPGGYILFVTVPAGYVSVGQTSRMVDVVNGSSAQANFALQA' A
#
# COMPACT_ATOMS: atom_id res chain seq x y z
N GLY A 1 -1.53 4.36 16.35
CA GLY A 1 -1.84 4.97 15.05
C GLY A 1 -3.34 4.98 14.83
N ASN A 2 -3.85 6.01 14.16
CA ASN A 2 -5.25 6.16 13.73
C ASN A 2 -5.51 5.48 12.37
N GLY A 3 -4.55 4.71 11.84
CA GLY A 3 -4.62 4.06 10.54
C GLY A 3 -4.40 4.99 9.34
N ALA A 4 -4.04 6.25 9.57
CA ALA A 4 -3.40 7.10 8.58
C ALA A 4 -1.88 7.06 8.79
N GLN A 5 -1.13 7.27 7.72
CA GLN A 5 0.32 7.49 7.84
C GLN A 5 0.53 8.90 8.40
N ASP A 6 0.99 9.00 9.63
CA ASP A 6 1.28 10.28 10.26
C ASP A 6 2.63 10.83 9.78
N SER A 7 2.75 12.17 9.71
CA SER A 7 4.00 12.82 9.34
C SER A 7 5.10 12.44 10.33
N GLY A 8 6.10 11.69 9.86
CA GLY A 8 7.22 11.19 10.68
C GLY A 8 7.19 9.69 10.98
N GLU A 9 6.14 8.96 10.58
CA GLU A 9 6.18 7.48 10.61
C GLU A 9 7.13 6.95 9.52
N PRO A 10 8.18 6.20 9.88
CA PRO A 10 9.13 5.69 8.91
C PRO A 10 8.46 4.68 7.99
N GLY A 11 8.80 4.74 6.70
CA GLY A 11 8.41 3.70 5.77
C GLY A 11 9.08 2.36 6.11
N ILE A 12 8.42 1.26 5.75
CA ILE A 12 8.93 -0.09 6.00
C ILE A 12 9.29 -0.69 4.65
N ALA A 13 10.55 -1.06 4.47
CA ALA A 13 11.06 -1.70 3.27
C ALA A 13 10.70 -3.19 3.21
N GLY A 14 10.59 -3.73 2.01
CA GLY A 14 10.44 -5.18 1.83
C GLY A 14 9.02 -5.72 2.08
N VAL A 15 8.02 -4.84 2.25
CA VAL A 15 6.63 -5.23 2.50
C VAL A 15 5.95 -5.53 1.17
N ALA A 16 5.32 -6.71 1.07
CA ALA A 16 4.60 -7.11 -0.12
C ALA A 16 3.24 -6.38 -0.23
N ILE A 17 2.98 -5.83 -1.41
CA ILE A 17 1.72 -5.19 -1.80
C ILE A 17 1.16 -5.91 -3.03
N THR A 18 -0.07 -6.40 -2.93
CA THR A 18 -0.77 -7.12 -4.01
C THR A 18 -1.95 -6.30 -4.49
N ARG A 19 -2.17 -6.25 -5.81
CA ARG A 19 -3.42 -5.75 -6.38
C ARG A 19 -4.33 -6.92 -6.75
N ASP A 20 -5.64 -6.77 -6.57
CA ASP A 20 -6.66 -7.81 -6.73
C ASP A 20 -6.70 -8.47 -8.12
N ASP A 21 -6.22 -7.79 -9.16
CA ASP A 21 -6.12 -8.29 -10.54
C ASP A 21 -4.73 -8.88 -10.90
N GLY A 22 -3.77 -8.90 -9.96
CA GLY A 22 -2.61 -9.79 -10.04
C GLY A 22 -1.19 -9.23 -10.21
N PRO A 23 -0.87 -7.92 -10.33
CA PRO A 23 0.50 -7.50 -10.08
C PRO A 23 0.76 -7.39 -8.58
N ASP A 24 1.89 -7.97 -8.17
CA ASP A 24 2.51 -7.75 -6.87
C ASP A 24 3.68 -6.77 -7.01
N THR A 25 3.96 -6.04 -5.94
CA THR A 25 5.16 -5.22 -5.79
C THR A 25 5.63 -5.24 -4.35
N THR A 26 6.81 -4.69 -4.11
CA THR A 26 7.41 -4.61 -2.78
C THR A 26 7.77 -3.18 -2.46
N THR A 27 7.55 -2.75 -1.22
CA THR A 27 7.95 -1.42 -0.77
C THR A 27 9.48 -1.24 -0.81
N GLY A 28 9.92 -0.07 -1.25
CA GLY A 28 11.31 0.37 -1.21
C GLY A 28 11.74 0.82 0.19
N VAL A 29 12.97 1.33 0.30
CA VAL A 29 13.60 1.71 1.59
C VAL A 29 12.79 2.74 2.38
N GLU A 30 12.10 3.65 1.70
CA GLU A 30 11.22 4.66 2.29
C GLU A 30 9.76 4.19 2.44
N GLY A 31 9.47 2.89 2.31
CA GLY A 31 8.11 2.33 2.36
C GLY A 31 7.25 2.60 1.12
N SER A 32 7.78 3.30 0.12
CA SER A 32 7.06 3.63 -1.11
C SER A 32 6.99 2.44 -2.07
N TYR A 33 5.89 2.34 -2.83
CA TYR A 33 5.71 1.35 -3.88
C TYR A 33 4.98 1.99 -5.06
N ARG A 34 5.03 1.35 -6.24
CA ARG A 34 4.36 1.86 -7.44
C ARG A 34 3.95 0.73 -8.38
N PHE A 35 2.73 0.81 -8.89
CA PHE A 35 2.29 0.08 -10.08
C PHE A 35 2.33 1.03 -11.28
N THR A 36 2.85 0.57 -12.43
CA THR A 36 2.84 1.30 -13.70
C THR A 36 1.84 0.68 -14.67
N ASP A 37 1.55 1.38 -15.77
CA ASP A 37 0.71 0.87 -16.85
C ASP A 37 -0.68 0.39 -16.38
N VAL A 38 -1.22 1.09 -15.37
CA VAL A 38 -2.51 0.78 -14.77
C VAL A 38 -3.62 1.37 -15.62
N VAL A 39 -4.48 0.49 -16.14
CA VAL A 39 -5.69 0.90 -16.85
C VAL A 39 -6.63 1.61 -15.85
N PRO A 40 -7.39 2.64 -16.26
CA PRO A 40 -8.38 3.24 -15.37
C PRO A 40 -9.41 2.20 -14.89
N GLY A 41 -9.69 2.20 -13.60
CA GLY A 41 -10.54 1.20 -12.95
C GLY A 41 -10.48 1.29 -11.43
N GLY A 42 -11.39 0.56 -10.77
CA GLY A 42 -11.36 0.35 -9.33
C GLY A 42 -10.54 -0.89 -9.00
N TYR A 43 -9.61 -0.75 -8.05
CA TYR A 43 -8.70 -1.81 -7.63
C TYR A 43 -8.68 -1.93 -6.12
N ILE A 44 -8.45 -3.14 -5.61
CA ILE A 44 -8.19 -3.39 -4.19
C ILE A 44 -6.72 -3.74 -4.01
N LEU A 45 -6.03 -2.95 -3.20
CA LEU A 45 -4.66 -3.22 -2.78
C LEU A 45 -4.66 -3.91 -1.42
N PHE A 46 -3.80 -4.92 -1.27
CA PHE A 46 -3.58 -5.66 -0.03
C PHE A 46 -2.14 -5.49 0.43
N VAL A 47 -1.94 -5.34 1.74
CA VAL A 47 -0.62 -5.40 2.37
C VAL A 47 -0.45 -6.73 3.09
N THR A 48 0.70 -7.36 2.92
CA THR A 48 1.10 -8.50 3.76
C THR A 48 1.84 -7.98 4.99
N VAL A 49 1.28 -8.24 6.18
CA VAL A 49 1.92 -7.86 7.45
C VAL A 49 3.20 -8.69 7.65
N PRO A 50 4.40 -8.07 7.66
CA PRO A 50 5.65 -8.80 7.86
C PRO A 50 5.77 -9.32 9.29
N ALA A 51 6.60 -10.35 9.49
CA ALA A 51 6.86 -10.88 10.82
C ALA A 51 7.44 -9.80 11.75
N GLY A 52 6.96 -9.78 13.00
CA GLY A 52 7.34 -8.77 13.98
C GLY A 52 6.61 -7.44 13.83
N TYR A 53 5.59 -7.35 12.98
CA TYR A 53 4.69 -6.20 12.89
C TYR A 53 3.23 -6.62 13.12
N VAL A 54 2.41 -5.64 13.48
CA VAL A 54 0.95 -5.71 13.54
C VAL A 54 0.34 -4.60 12.69
N SER A 55 -0.79 -4.89 12.04
CA SER A 55 -1.52 -3.86 11.30
C SER A 55 -2.29 -2.95 12.25
N VAL A 56 -2.11 -1.64 12.09
CA VAL A 56 -2.88 -0.62 12.79
C VAL A 56 -3.89 -0.03 11.82
N GLY A 57 -4.89 -0.83 11.43
CA GLY A 57 -5.90 -0.43 10.45
C GLY A 57 -6.26 -1.56 9.48
N GLN A 58 -6.82 -1.19 8.33
CA GLN A 58 -7.18 -2.16 7.29
C GLN A 58 -5.94 -2.64 6.54
N THR A 59 -5.89 -3.95 6.27
CA THR A 59 -4.88 -4.57 5.41
C THR A 59 -5.27 -4.57 3.93
N SER A 60 -6.43 -4.00 3.59
CA SER A 60 -6.90 -3.82 2.22
C SER A 60 -7.47 -2.43 2.00
N ARG A 61 -7.23 -1.82 0.83
CA ARG A 61 -7.82 -0.53 0.44
C ARG A 61 -8.27 -0.53 -1.00
N MET A 62 -9.47 0.00 -1.23
CA MET A 62 -9.97 0.30 -2.57
C MET A 62 -9.37 1.63 -3.06
N VAL A 63 -8.94 1.65 -4.32
CA VAL A 63 -8.48 2.86 -5.01
C VAL A 63 -9.12 2.93 -6.38
N ASP A 64 -9.55 4.13 -6.77
CA ASP A 64 -10.05 4.41 -8.11
C ASP A 64 -8.97 5.12 -8.93
N VAL A 65 -8.51 4.47 -9.98
CA VAL A 65 -7.56 5.06 -10.92
C VAL A 65 -8.34 5.69 -12.07
N VAL A 66 -8.27 7.02 -12.17
CA VAL A 66 -8.87 7.79 -13.27
C VAL A 66 -7.83 8.01 -14.36
N ASN A 67 -8.27 8.10 -15.62
CA ASN A 67 -7.38 8.33 -16.75
C ASN A 67 -6.49 9.56 -16.54
N GLY A 68 -5.17 9.40 -16.72
CA GLY A 68 -4.18 10.46 -16.54
C GLY A 68 -3.91 10.87 -15.08
N SER A 69 -4.47 10.17 -14.09
CA SER A 69 -4.31 10.46 -12.67
C SER A 69 -3.55 9.35 -11.93
N SER A 70 -2.99 9.69 -10.76
CA SER A 70 -2.48 8.71 -9.79
C SER A 70 -3.46 8.52 -8.64
N ALA A 71 -3.49 7.31 -8.09
CA ALA A 71 -4.14 7.02 -6.82
C ALA A 71 -3.09 6.69 -5.75
N GLN A 72 -3.47 6.85 -4.48
CA GLN A 72 -2.61 6.57 -3.33
C GLN A 72 -3.34 5.68 -2.34
N ALA A 73 -2.63 4.72 -1.76
CA ALA A 73 -3.09 3.94 -0.62
C ALA A 73 -1.93 3.73 0.35
N ASN A 74 -2.21 3.97 1.63
CA ASN A 74 -1.24 3.82 2.71
C ASN A 74 -1.72 2.74 3.68
N PHE A 75 -0.77 2.00 4.23
CA PHE A 75 -0.99 0.95 5.21
C PHE A 75 -0.14 1.23 6.44
N ALA A 76 -0.76 1.24 7.62
CA ALA A 76 -0.06 1.48 8.88
C ALA A 76 0.28 0.15 9.54
N LEU A 77 1.56 -0.05 9.82
CA LEU A 77 2.10 -1.22 10.49
C LEU A 77 2.98 -0.76 11.67
N GLN A 78 2.93 -1.49 12.78
CA GLN A 78 3.67 -1.18 13.99
C GLN A 78 4.41 -2.43 14.49
N ALA A 79 5.67 -2.29 14.90
CA ALA A 79 6.46 -3.37 15.49
C ALA A 79 6.16 -3.55 16.99
#